data_AF-A0A9E2QZ33-F1
#
_entry.id   AF-A0A9E2QZ33-F1
#
_cell.length_a   1.000
_cell.length_b   1.000
_cell.length_c   1.000
_cell.angle_alpha   90.00
_cell.angle_beta   90.00
_cell.angle_gamma   90.00
#
_symmetry.space_group_name_H-M   'P 1'
#
loop_
_entity.id
_entity.type
_entity.pdbx_description
1 polymer ?
#
loop_
_entity_poly.entity_id
_entity_poly.type
_entity_poly.pdbx_seq_one_letter_code
_entity_poly.pdbx_strand_id
1 'polypeptide(L)'
;MAETKNCKQCQQEFTVDDADLAFYNKISPTFAGKKYPIPSPTLCPRCRWQRRIVWRDEYILYRRKCDLSGRDMISRHHPDTSFPVYYTEEWQSDKWNPLDYGMDFDFNRPFFEQFGELVGKVPKPSVYSDVTTNQNSEYVNCAGFVKNCYMVVEADRNEDCLYSRGITDSKDCADCLRSNDSQFCYEGVDINKCYQCMYVQDLENCSECYFSSNLIGCKYCFGCDGLQQKQYYLFNEAVGKEKWEEFMGSVRYSPMQVEQYRRQLEEIRLKTPKRFAKIYKCENCQGDHLIHCKNTKFSFNSINQQDCRYCFEIQSDAKDAYDFSTFGLATSLVYECNSCGYNSYNLLFSNDTWSNMRDSFYCDNVQSSKSCFGCVGIRHQEFCILNKKYSKEQYEELVAKIIEHMQATGEWGEYFPMSISPFAYNETLAQDNFPLTKEE
;
A
#
# COMPACT_ATOMS: atom_id res chain seq x y z
N MET A 1 0.90 -6.91 31.73
CA MET A 1 1.14 -5.53 32.15
C MET A 1 1.85 -4.85 31.01
N ALA A 2 1.52 -3.60 30.70
CA ALA A 2 2.21 -2.84 29.66
C ALA A 2 3.74 -2.85 29.81
N GLU A 3 4.44 -3.06 28.70
CA GLU A 3 5.90 -2.99 28.58
C GLU A 3 6.31 -1.62 28.04
N THR A 4 7.38 -1.05 28.59
CA THR A 4 8.05 0.14 28.04
C THR A 4 9.40 -0.28 27.49
N LYS A 5 9.68 0.02 26.22
CA LYS A 5 10.81 -0.52 25.46
C LYS A 5 11.50 0.60 24.67
N ASN A 6 12.81 0.52 24.50
CA ASN A 6 13.54 1.39 23.57
C ASN A 6 13.59 0.73 22.19
N CYS A 7 13.33 1.50 21.13
CA CYS A 7 13.41 1.05 19.75
C CYS A 7 14.85 0.70 19.37
N LYS A 8 15.13 -0.54 18.93
CA LYS A 8 16.50 -0.95 18.51
C LYS A 8 17.11 -0.04 17.44
N GLN A 9 16.29 0.59 16.59
CA GLN A 9 16.76 1.46 15.50
C GLN A 9 16.92 2.91 15.96
N CYS A 10 15.83 3.63 16.31
CA CYS A 10 15.89 5.06 16.64
C CYS A 10 16.13 5.39 18.13
N GLN A 11 16.29 4.38 19.00
CA GLN A 11 16.45 4.50 20.45
C GLN A 11 15.32 5.22 21.22
N GLN A 12 14.26 5.68 20.54
CA GLN A 12 13.09 6.27 21.17
C GLN A 12 12.33 5.23 22.00
N GLU A 13 11.86 5.66 23.17
CA GLU A 13 10.98 4.88 24.03
C GLU A 13 9.60 4.71 23.38
N PHE A 14 9.01 3.53 23.49
CA PHE A 14 7.64 3.23 23.09
C PHE A 14 6.98 2.22 24.03
N THR A 15 5.66 2.29 24.14
CA THR A 15 4.85 1.40 25.00
C THR A 15 4.17 0.31 24.19
N VAL A 16 4.19 -0.91 24.71
CA VAL A 16 3.39 -2.05 24.26
C VAL A 16 2.38 -2.34 25.39
N ASP A 17 1.13 -1.92 25.25
CA ASP A 17 0.11 -2.07 26.29
C ASP A 17 -0.58 -3.44 26.30
N ASP A 18 -1.40 -3.70 27.31
CA ASP A 18 -1.99 -5.01 27.54
C ASP A 18 -2.89 -5.50 26.38
N ALA A 19 -3.39 -4.60 25.51
CA ALA A 19 -4.10 -5.00 24.29
C ALA A 19 -3.14 -5.42 23.17
N ASP A 20 -1.98 -4.77 23.03
CA ASP A 20 -0.93 -5.18 22.11
C ASP A 20 -0.44 -6.59 22.49
N LEU A 21 -0.18 -6.84 23.79
CA LEU A 21 0.23 -8.15 24.32
C LEU A 21 -0.84 -9.24 24.13
N ALA A 22 -2.12 -8.90 24.32
CA ALA A 22 -3.23 -9.80 24.04
C ALA A 22 -3.30 -10.15 22.54
N PHE A 23 -3.05 -9.19 21.65
CA PHE A 23 -2.98 -9.40 20.21
C PHE A 23 -1.84 -10.36 19.83
N TYR A 24 -0.59 -10.14 20.27
CA TYR A 24 0.52 -11.04 19.92
C TYR A 24 0.26 -12.49 20.39
N ASN A 25 -0.33 -12.68 21.58
CA ASN A 25 -0.78 -13.99 22.04
C ASN A 25 -1.93 -14.58 21.20
N LYS A 26 -2.83 -13.75 20.64
CA LYS A 26 -3.94 -14.19 19.76
C LYS A 26 -3.43 -14.73 18.41
N ILE A 27 -2.42 -14.10 17.82
CA ILE A 27 -1.83 -14.51 16.51
C ILE A 27 -0.71 -15.56 16.61
N SER A 28 -0.28 -15.91 17.83
CA SER A 28 0.80 -16.88 18.09
C SER A 28 0.46 -18.31 17.60
N PRO A 29 1.20 -18.90 16.64
CA PRO A 29 0.85 -20.16 15.99
C PRO A 29 1.15 -21.41 16.84
N THR A 30 0.73 -22.58 16.33
CA THR A 30 0.95 -23.89 16.94
C THR A 30 1.51 -24.88 15.91
N PHE A 31 2.63 -25.53 16.21
CA PHE A 31 3.26 -26.56 15.38
C PHE A 31 3.65 -27.76 16.24
N ALA A 32 3.48 -28.99 15.74
CA ALA A 32 3.73 -30.23 16.49
C ALA A 32 3.06 -30.26 17.89
N GLY A 33 1.86 -29.67 18.00
CA GLY A 33 1.10 -29.54 19.26
C GLY A 33 1.60 -28.49 20.25
N LYS A 34 2.75 -27.84 20.01
CA LYS A 34 3.30 -26.76 20.84
C LYS A 34 2.91 -25.40 20.28
N LYS A 35 2.40 -24.51 21.15
CA LYS A 35 2.15 -23.10 20.82
C LYS A 35 3.46 -22.31 20.91
N TYR A 36 3.73 -21.46 19.93
CA TYR A 36 4.90 -20.60 19.85
C TYR A 36 4.49 -19.13 20.01
N PRO A 37 4.76 -18.50 21.18
CA PRO A 37 4.45 -17.09 21.39
C PRO A 37 5.19 -16.20 20.39
N ILE A 38 4.47 -15.28 19.76
CA ILE A 38 5.05 -14.14 19.04
C ILE A 38 5.43 -13.08 20.10
N PRO A 39 6.69 -12.61 20.14
CA PRO A 39 7.13 -11.60 21.10
C PRO A 39 6.60 -10.21 20.76
N SER A 40 6.61 -9.32 21.76
CA SER A 40 6.36 -7.89 21.54
C SER A 40 7.47 -7.28 20.67
N PRO A 41 7.16 -6.36 19.73
CA PRO A 41 8.10 -5.84 18.73
C PRO A 41 9.33 -5.19 19.37
N THR A 42 10.46 -5.21 18.67
CA THR A 42 11.70 -4.54 19.12
C THR A 42 11.97 -3.19 18.46
N LEU A 43 11.12 -2.79 17.51
CA LEU A 43 11.09 -1.48 16.87
C LEU A 43 9.81 -0.71 17.25
N CYS A 44 9.89 0.61 17.36
CA CYS A 44 8.70 1.45 17.48
C CYS A 44 7.92 1.50 16.14
N PRO A 45 6.62 1.83 16.14
CA PRO A 45 5.78 1.83 14.94
C PRO A 45 6.35 2.60 13.74
N ARG A 46 7.01 3.74 13.97
CA ARG A 46 7.69 4.54 12.92
C ARG A 46 8.76 3.72 12.18
N CYS A 47 9.62 3.02 12.94
CA CYS A 47 10.69 2.20 12.38
C CYS A 47 10.16 0.90 11.75
N ARG A 48 9.09 0.31 12.30
CA ARG A 48 8.39 -0.82 11.66
C ARG A 48 7.84 -0.40 10.28
N TRP A 49 7.23 0.78 10.17
CA TRP A 49 6.74 1.32 8.90
C TRP A 49 7.87 1.57 7.89
N GLN A 50 8.93 2.28 8.29
CA GLN A 50 10.12 2.50 7.45
C GLN A 50 10.69 1.16 6.92
N ARG A 51 10.86 0.16 7.80
CA ARG A 51 11.35 -1.18 7.42
C ARG A 51 10.51 -1.85 6.34
N ARG A 52 9.17 -1.78 6.43
CA ARG A 52 8.27 -2.41 5.43
C ARG A 52 8.30 -1.72 4.08
N ILE A 53 8.34 -0.38 4.04
CA ILE A 53 8.19 0.33 2.76
C ILE A 53 9.47 0.35 1.91
N VAL A 54 10.62 -0.08 2.48
CA VAL A 54 11.83 -0.45 1.71
C VAL A 54 11.60 -1.68 0.81
N TRP A 55 10.53 -2.46 1.02
CA TRP A 55 10.17 -3.60 0.16
C TRP A 55 9.26 -3.22 -1.03
N ARG A 56 9.11 -1.92 -1.32
CA ARG A 56 8.22 -1.43 -2.39
C ARG A 56 8.83 -0.24 -3.15
N ASP A 57 9.29 -0.53 -4.37
CA ASP A 57 9.31 0.44 -5.48
C ASP A 57 7.91 0.54 -6.13
N GLU A 58 7.58 1.73 -6.63
CA GLU A 58 6.39 2.03 -7.44
C GLU A 58 6.70 2.70 -8.80
N TYR A 59 7.83 3.43 -8.92
CA TYR A 59 8.06 4.40 -10.00
C TYR A 59 9.39 4.19 -10.76
N ILE A 60 10.33 3.43 -10.21
CA ILE A 60 11.70 3.33 -10.74
C ILE A 60 11.78 2.15 -11.71
N LEU A 61 11.33 2.42 -12.93
CA LEU A 61 11.21 1.43 -14.00
C LEU A 61 12.42 1.41 -14.94
N TYR A 62 13.00 0.23 -15.09
CA TYR A 62 14.19 -0.06 -15.88
C TYR A 62 13.86 -0.79 -17.18
N ARG A 63 14.66 -0.56 -18.24
CA ARG A 63 14.66 -1.41 -19.43
C ARG A 63 15.63 -2.58 -19.24
N ARG A 64 15.14 -3.80 -19.42
CA ARG A 64 15.91 -5.04 -19.27
C ARG A 64 15.57 -6.04 -20.36
N LYS A 65 16.33 -7.15 -20.40
CA LYS A 65 15.92 -8.38 -21.06
C LYS A 65 15.36 -9.36 -20.03
N CYS A 66 14.34 -10.13 -20.40
CA CYS A 66 13.85 -11.26 -19.63
C CYS A 66 14.93 -12.34 -19.57
N ASP A 67 15.35 -12.73 -18.37
CA ASP A 67 16.43 -13.70 -18.19
C ASP A 67 16.04 -15.14 -18.61
N LEU A 68 14.74 -15.40 -18.86
CA LEU A 68 14.21 -16.67 -19.36
C LEU A 68 14.10 -16.73 -20.91
N SER A 69 13.89 -15.60 -21.59
CA SER A 69 13.54 -15.58 -23.02
C SER A 69 14.32 -14.57 -23.89
N GLY A 70 15.10 -13.67 -23.28
CA GLY A 70 15.84 -12.61 -23.98
C GLY A 70 14.99 -11.47 -24.56
N ARG A 71 13.65 -11.54 -24.43
CA ARG A 71 12.72 -10.46 -24.82
C ARG A 71 13.03 -9.18 -24.05
N ASP A 72 13.03 -8.03 -24.74
CA ASP A 72 13.10 -6.71 -24.11
C ASP A 72 11.82 -6.40 -23.33
N MET A 73 11.97 -5.90 -22.11
CA MET A 73 10.89 -5.67 -21.14
C MET A 73 11.16 -4.45 -20.25
N ILE A 74 10.10 -4.00 -19.56
CA ILE A 74 10.19 -3.06 -18.44
C ILE A 74 10.19 -3.84 -17.12
N SER A 75 10.93 -3.35 -16.12
CA SER A 75 10.93 -3.95 -14.78
C SER A 75 11.19 -2.96 -13.65
N ARG A 76 10.60 -3.23 -12.47
CA ARG A 76 10.90 -2.59 -11.17
C ARG A 76 12.28 -2.93 -10.59
N HIS A 77 13.09 -3.75 -11.27
CA HIS A 77 14.36 -4.28 -10.75
C HIS A 77 15.55 -3.80 -11.60
N HIS A 78 16.50 -3.08 -10.99
CA HIS A 78 17.71 -2.54 -11.64
C HIS A 78 18.48 -3.63 -12.42
N PRO A 79 19.04 -3.37 -13.62
CA PRO A 79 19.71 -4.38 -14.45
C PRO A 79 20.74 -5.27 -13.72
N ASP A 80 21.45 -4.72 -12.74
CA ASP A 80 22.51 -5.39 -11.97
C ASP A 80 22.02 -6.20 -10.75
N THR A 81 20.73 -6.55 -10.62
CA THR A 81 20.24 -7.42 -9.51
C THR A 81 20.83 -8.83 -9.57
N SER A 82 21.07 -9.44 -8.40
CA SER A 82 21.64 -10.79 -8.30
C SER A 82 20.70 -11.93 -8.74
N PHE A 83 19.38 -11.70 -8.68
CA PHE A 83 18.35 -12.67 -9.06
C PHE A 83 17.90 -12.49 -10.52
N PRO A 84 17.48 -13.58 -11.20
CA PRO A 84 16.87 -13.48 -12.52
C PRO A 84 15.54 -12.71 -12.48
N VAL A 85 15.24 -11.97 -13.55
CA VAL A 85 13.96 -11.28 -13.70
C VAL A 85 13.26 -11.79 -14.95
N TYR A 86 12.05 -12.30 -14.77
CA TYR A 86 11.25 -12.89 -15.83
C TYR A 86 10.08 -11.96 -16.18
N TYR A 87 9.82 -11.79 -17.47
CA TYR A 87 8.63 -11.11 -17.97
C TYR A 87 7.38 -11.75 -17.35
N THR A 88 6.45 -10.96 -16.81
CA THR A 88 5.48 -11.43 -15.80
C THR A 88 4.59 -12.59 -16.27
N GLU A 89 4.15 -12.60 -17.53
CA GLU A 89 3.43 -13.74 -18.14
C GLU A 89 4.26 -15.03 -18.17
N GLU A 90 5.58 -14.94 -18.34
CA GLU A 90 6.49 -16.08 -18.30
C GLU A 90 6.78 -16.52 -16.86
N TRP A 91 6.89 -15.56 -15.93
CA TRP A 91 6.97 -15.84 -14.49
C TRP A 91 5.72 -16.58 -13.97
N GLN A 92 4.53 -16.27 -14.50
CA GLN A 92 3.28 -16.95 -14.16
C GLN A 92 3.06 -18.27 -14.95
N SER A 93 3.89 -18.59 -15.93
CA SER A 93 3.78 -19.82 -16.73
C SER A 93 4.47 -21.05 -16.11
N ASP A 94 4.29 -22.22 -16.72
CA ASP A 94 4.98 -23.47 -16.36
C ASP A 94 6.39 -23.60 -16.99
N LYS A 95 6.94 -22.54 -17.60
CA LYS A 95 8.27 -22.54 -18.23
C LYS A 95 9.44 -22.72 -17.23
N TRP A 96 9.17 -22.59 -15.94
CA TRP A 96 10.14 -22.75 -14.85
C TRP A 96 9.43 -23.33 -13.63
N ASN A 97 10.17 -24.05 -12.77
CA ASN A 97 9.63 -24.62 -11.54
C ASN A 97 10.27 -23.94 -10.32
N PRO A 98 9.50 -23.30 -9.41
CA PRO A 98 10.06 -22.66 -8.23
C PRO A 98 10.64 -23.66 -7.21
N LEU A 99 10.26 -24.94 -7.27
CA LEU A 99 10.81 -25.99 -6.41
C LEU A 99 12.26 -26.37 -6.78
N ASP A 100 12.73 -26.05 -8.00
CA ASP A 100 14.12 -26.30 -8.42
C ASP A 100 15.13 -25.45 -7.62
N TYR A 101 14.65 -24.40 -6.96
CA TYR A 101 15.41 -23.50 -6.08
C TYR A 101 15.33 -23.90 -4.60
N GLY A 102 14.70 -25.04 -4.28
CA GLY A 102 14.47 -25.49 -2.90
C GLY A 102 15.76 -25.81 -2.14
N MET A 103 15.93 -25.24 -0.94
CA MET A 103 17.06 -25.51 -0.05
C MET A 103 16.64 -26.22 1.25
N ASP A 104 17.58 -26.91 1.89
CA ASP A 104 17.45 -27.40 3.26
C ASP A 104 17.83 -26.30 4.26
N PHE A 105 17.21 -26.32 5.44
CA PHE A 105 17.50 -25.35 6.50
C PHE A 105 18.79 -25.70 7.25
N ASP A 106 19.74 -24.77 7.29
CA ASP A 106 20.97 -24.87 8.07
C ASP A 106 20.81 -24.23 9.46
N PHE A 107 20.83 -25.05 10.49
CA PHE A 107 20.76 -24.64 11.89
C PHE A 107 22.06 -23.98 12.43
N ASN A 108 23.11 -23.87 11.61
CA ASN A 108 24.32 -23.12 11.96
C ASN A 108 24.25 -21.64 11.56
N ARG A 109 23.23 -21.22 10.80
CA ARG A 109 23.07 -19.87 10.23
C ARG A 109 21.75 -19.23 10.68
N PRO A 110 21.65 -17.89 10.76
CA PRO A 110 20.39 -17.19 10.96
C PRO A 110 19.35 -17.51 9.86
N PHE A 111 18.07 -17.36 10.17
CA PHE A 111 16.98 -17.55 9.22
C PHE A 111 17.01 -16.51 8.09
N PHE A 112 17.14 -15.23 8.41
CA PHE A 112 17.08 -14.15 7.41
C PHE A 112 18.29 -14.12 6.47
N GLU A 113 19.42 -14.70 6.87
CA GLU A 113 20.57 -14.89 5.99
C GLU A 113 20.24 -15.90 4.88
N GLN A 114 19.66 -17.04 5.24
CA GLN A 114 19.24 -18.08 4.30
C GLN A 114 18.05 -17.65 3.43
N PHE A 115 17.10 -16.93 4.03
CA PHE A 115 15.98 -16.32 3.30
C PHE A 115 16.48 -15.27 2.29
N GLY A 116 17.41 -14.40 2.67
CA GLY A 116 18.06 -13.45 1.77
C GLY A 116 18.84 -14.14 0.64
N GLU A 117 19.53 -15.24 0.95
CA GLU A 117 20.19 -16.08 -0.06
C GLU A 117 19.21 -16.71 -1.06
N LEU A 118 17.99 -17.05 -0.64
CA LEU A 118 16.92 -17.53 -1.53
C LEU A 118 16.29 -16.38 -2.35
N VAL A 119 15.95 -15.26 -1.70
CA VAL A 119 15.45 -14.02 -2.34
C VAL A 119 16.39 -13.55 -3.44
N GLY A 120 17.71 -13.66 -3.22
CA GLY A 120 18.76 -13.29 -4.16
C GLY A 120 19.01 -14.27 -5.32
N LYS A 121 18.28 -15.40 -5.39
CA LYS A 121 18.43 -16.45 -6.43
C LYS A 121 17.14 -16.79 -7.18
N VAL A 122 15.98 -16.77 -6.52
CA VAL A 122 14.70 -17.16 -7.14
C VAL A 122 14.26 -16.08 -8.15
N PRO A 123 13.85 -16.45 -9.37
CA PRO A 123 13.32 -15.51 -10.36
C PRO A 123 12.16 -14.66 -9.84
N LYS A 124 12.17 -13.36 -10.15
CA LYS A 124 11.09 -12.41 -9.80
C LYS A 124 10.32 -11.95 -11.05
N PRO A 125 9.03 -11.59 -10.94
CA PRO A 125 8.28 -11.01 -12.05
C PRO A 125 8.82 -9.62 -12.40
N SER A 126 8.79 -9.25 -13.68
CA SER A 126 9.36 -7.99 -14.14
C SER A 126 8.62 -6.78 -13.55
N VAL A 127 7.30 -6.81 -13.56
CA VAL A 127 6.39 -5.87 -12.87
C VAL A 127 5.30 -6.65 -12.14
N TYR A 128 4.83 -6.15 -11.00
CA TYR A 128 3.82 -6.87 -10.21
C TYR A 128 2.40 -6.56 -10.71
N SER A 129 1.95 -7.18 -11.81
CA SER A 129 0.62 -6.93 -12.39
C SER A 129 -0.17 -8.20 -12.66
N ASP A 130 -1.50 -8.12 -12.58
CA ASP A 130 -2.39 -9.19 -13.05
C ASP A 130 -2.45 -9.21 -14.58
N VAL A 131 -1.78 -10.19 -15.19
CA VAL A 131 -1.70 -10.37 -16.64
C VAL A 131 -3.02 -10.80 -17.28
N THR A 132 -4.01 -11.21 -16.49
CA THR A 132 -5.35 -11.55 -17.00
C THR A 132 -6.21 -10.31 -17.22
N THR A 133 -5.87 -9.18 -16.60
CA THR A 133 -6.62 -7.91 -16.67
C THR A 133 -5.81 -6.71 -17.17
N ASN A 134 -4.48 -6.77 -17.18
CA ASN A 134 -3.62 -5.77 -17.82
C ASN A 134 -3.61 -5.96 -19.36
N GLN A 135 -4.08 -4.96 -20.11
CA GLN A 135 -3.98 -4.94 -21.57
C GLN A 135 -3.24 -3.67 -22.02
N ASN A 136 -2.26 -3.85 -22.92
CA ASN A 136 -1.45 -2.79 -23.54
C ASN A 136 -0.63 -1.87 -22.60
N SER A 137 -0.54 -2.15 -21.30
CA SER A 137 0.08 -1.23 -20.32
C SER A 137 1.37 -1.82 -19.73
N GLU A 138 2.43 -1.89 -20.56
CA GLU A 138 3.74 -2.52 -20.22
C GLU A 138 4.52 -1.85 -19.07
N TYR A 139 4.14 -0.64 -18.66
CA TYR A 139 4.81 0.15 -17.61
C TYR A 139 3.96 0.23 -16.31
N VAL A 140 2.90 -0.57 -16.19
CA VAL A 140 2.08 -0.65 -14.97
C VAL A 140 2.68 -1.67 -14.00
N ASN A 141 2.97 -1.23 -12.78
CA ASN A 141 3.55 -2.03 -11.70
C ASN A 141 2.67 -1.92 -10.46
N CYS A 142 2.21 -3.03 -9.87
CA CYS A 142 1.28 -3.12 -8.73
C CYS A 142 -0.24 -2.88 -9.00
N ALA A 143 -0.75 -3.05 -10.23
CA ALA A 143 -2.21 -2.90 -10.53
C ALA A 143 -2.81 -3.93 -11.52
N GLY A 144 -4.13 -3.83 -11.76
CA GLY A 144 -4.93 -4.62 -12.71
C GLY A 144 -6.10 -3.80 -13.32
N PHE A 145 -6.85 -4.39 -14.26
CA PHE A 145 -7.98 -3.78 -15.01
C PHE A 145 -7.70 -2.38 -15.62
N VAL A 146 -6.86 -2.29 -16.67
CA VAL A 146 -6.41 -0.98 -17.21
C VAL A 146 -6.31 -0.91 -18.75
N LYS A 147 -6.60 0.29 -19.28
CA LYS A 147 -6.22 0.86 -20.59
C LYS A 147 -6.19 2.40 -20.47
N ASN A 148 -5.32 3.17 -21.13
CA ASN A 148 -4.10 2.86 -21.89
C ASN A 148 -2.87 3.53 -21.22
N CYS A 149 -2.82 3.41 -19.90
CA CYS A 149 -2.16 4.30 -18.93
C CYS A 149 -0.66 4.03 -18.71
N TYR A 150 0.06 4.92 -18.01
CA TYR A 150 1.55 4.84 -17.97
C TYR A 150 2.32 5.15 -16.66
N MET A 151 1.68 5.28 -15.48
CA MET A 151 2.28 5.13 -14.11
C MET A 151 1.22 5.51 -13.03
N VAL A 152 0.27 4.61 -12.73
CA VAL A 152 -0.90 4.89 -11.87
C VAL A 152 -1.22 3.66 -11.01
N VAL A 153 -1.24 3.75 -9.66
CA VAL A 153 -1.44 2.57 -8.77
C VAL A 153 -2.12 2.85 -7.43
N GLU A 154 -3.42 2.61 -7.38
CA GLU A 154 -4.08 1.62 -6.50
C GLU A 154 -5.54 1.65 -7.01
N ALA A 155 -5.87 0.83 -8.03
CA ALA A 155 -6.88 1.19 -9.05
C ALA A 155 -7.93 0.10 -9.40
N ASP A 156 -9.20 0.50 -9.60
CA ASP A 156 -10.28 -0.21 -10.36
C ASP A 156 -11.48 0.75 -10.62
N ARG A 157 -11.98 1.02 -11.83
CA ARG A 157 -11.47 0.80 -13.21
C ARG A 157 -11.18 2.16 -13.88
N ASN A 158 -10.83 2.12 -15.16
CA ASN A 158 -10.00 3.15 -15.81
C ASN A 158 -10.33 3.38 -17.29
N GLU A 159 -10.07 4.58 -17.81
CA GLU A 159 -9.80 4.83 -19.24
C GLU A 159 -8.89 6.07 -19.44
N ASP A 160 -7.87 5.95 -20.30
CA ASP A 160 -6.90 6.97 -20.77
C ASP A 160 -6.15 7.84 -19.70
N CYS A 161 -5.70 7.24 -18.58
CA CYS A 161 -5.16 7.90 -17.35
C CYS A 161 -3.61 8.13 -17.28
N LEU A 162 -3.12 9.25 -16.72
CA LEU A 162 -1.68 9.59 -16.55
C LEU A 162 -1.40 10.67 -15.44
N TYR A 163 -0.79 10.50 -14.25
CA TYR A 163 -0.05 9.45 -13.52
C TYR A 163 -0.25 9.64 -11.98
N SER A 164 -0.56 8.62 -11.16
CA SER A 164 -0.52 8.67 -9.66
C SER A 164 -1.05 7.43 -8.91
N ARG A 165 -0.74 7.34 -7.62
CA ARG A 165 -1.05 6.21 -6.73
C ARG A 165 -2.40 6.29 -5.98
N GLY A 166 -3.50 5.99 -6.69
CA GLY A 166 -4.79 5.56 -6.09
C GLY A 166 -6.07 6.08 -6.77
N ILE A 167 -6.97 5.21 -7.28
CA ILE A 167 -8.22 5.61 -7.97
C ILE A 167 -9.35 4.57 -7.94
N THR A 168 -10.58 5.05 -8.05
CA THR A 168 -11.84 4.31 -8.25
C THR A 168 -12.89 5.33 -8.70
N ASP A 169 -14.00 5.01 -9.35
CA ASP A 169 -14.06 4.30 -10.63
C ASP A 169 -14.07 5.41 -11.71
N SER A 170 -13.24 5.31 -12.75
CA SER A 170 -12.61 6.49 -13.37
C SER A 170 -13.12 6.83 -14.79
N LYS A 171 -12.76 8.02 -15.32
CA LYS A 171 -12.89 8.32 -16.77
C LYS A 171 -12.07 9.51 -17.27
N ASP A 172 -11.44 9.34 -18.44
CA ASP A 172 -10.49 10.19 -19.19
C ASP A 172 -9.69 11.18 -18.32
N CYS A 173 -8.46 10.80 -17.93
CA CYS A 173 -7.85 11.24 -16.68
C CYS A 173 -6.38 11.72 -16.78
N ALA A 174 -5.92 12.59 -15.88
CA ALA A 174 -4.48 12.86 -15.63
C ALA A 174 -4.16 13.44 -14.22
N ASP A 175 -3.39 12.77 -13.36
CA ASP A 175 -4.04 12.00 -12.28
C ASP A 175 -3.38 12.13 -10.91
N CYS A 176 -4.07 11.62 -9.89
CA CYS A 176 -3.76 11.85 -8.47
C CYS A 176 -4.06 10.68 -7.53
N LEU A 177 -3.48 10.81 -6.33
CA LEU A 177 -3.26 9.86 -5.22
C LEU A 177 -4.47 9.47 -4.32
N ARG A 178 -5.71 9.36 -4.84
CA ARG A 178 -6.95 8.70 -4.28
C ARG A 178 -8.25 9.25 -4.91
N SER A 179 -9.22 8.38 -5.26
CA SER A 179 -10.56 8.74 -5.81
C SER A 179 -11.66 7.69 -5.56
N ASN A 180 -12.95 8.05 -5.73
CA ASN A 180 -14.16 7.20 -5.76
C ASN A 180 -15.36 7.95 -6.44
N ASP A 181 -16.28 7.27 -7.16
CA ASP A 181 -17.42 7.84 -7.94
C ASP A 181 -17.02 9.06 -8.85
N SER A 182 -16.40 8.83 -10.02
CA SER A 182 -15.68 9.88 -10.80
C SER A 182 -16.32 10.33 -12.13
N GLN A 183 -15.92 11.52 -12.61
CA GLN A 183 -15.80 11.99 -14.03
C GLN A 183 -15.50 13.52 -14.06
N PHE A 184 -14.60 14.08 -14.86
CA PHE A 184 -13.49 13.57 -15.71
C PHE A 184 -12.23 14.40 -15.37
N CYS A 185 -11.03 13.84 -15.41
CA CYS A 185 -9.96 14.31 -14.51
C CYS A 185 -8.76 15.02 -15.16
N TYR A 186 -8.39 16.16 -14.57
CA TYR A 186 -7.03 16.69 -14.47
C TYR A 186 -6.87 17.24 -13.05
N GLU A 187 -6.93 16.32 -12.07
CA GLU A 187 -7.49 16.53 -10.71
C GLU A 187 -6.98 15.47 -9.71
N GLY A 188 -6.94 15.79 -8.40
CA GLY A 188 -7.28 14.82 -7.34
C GLY A 188 -6.54 14.96 -5.99
N VAL A 189 -6.55 13.85 -5.21
CA VAL A 189 -6.17 13.71 -3.78
C VAL A 189 -7.08 14.53 -2.84
N ASP A 190 -8.32 14.14 -2.52
CA ASP A 190 -8.85 12.81 -2.19
C ASP A 190 -10.39 12.84 -2.31
N ILE A 191 -10.98 12.00 -3.17
CA ILE A 191 -12.25 12.33 -3.86
C ILE A 191 -13.38 11.30 -3.62
N ASN A 192 -14.64 11.76 -3.56
CA ASN A 192 -15.83 10.90 -3.50
C ASN A 192 -17.09 11.61 -4.07
N LYS A 193 -17.81 11.00 -5.03
CA LYS A 193 -19.09 11.49 -5.63
C LYS A 193 -19.00 12.80 -6.43
N CYS A 194 -18.51 12.71 -7.67
CA CYS A 194 -18.08 13.88 -8.44
C CYS A 194 -18.58 13.96 -9.90
N TYR A 195 -18.98 15.18 -10.29
CA TYR A 195 -19.24 15.66 -11.65
C TYR A 195 -19.21 17.22 -11.60
N GLN A 196 -18.38 18.00 -12.30
CA GLN A 196 -17.15 17.76 -13.09
C GLN A 196 -16.27 19.02 -12.89
N CYS A 197 -14.93 18.94 -12.88
CA CYS A 197 -14.11 20.06 -12.39
C CYS A 197 -12.69 20.22 -12.98
N MET A 198 -12.05 21.34 -12.63
CA MET A 198 -10.58 21.53 -12.47
C MET A 198 -10.37 22.71 -11.51
N TYR A 199 -9.83 22.65 -10.29
CA TYR A 199 -8.93 21.65 -9.70
C TYR A 199 -9.16 21.52 -8.17
N VAL A 200 -9.34 20.27 -7.70
CA VAL A 200 -9.12 19.73 -6.33
C VAL A 200 -9.99 20.25 -5.17
N GLN A 201 -10.41 19.32 -4.30
CA GLN A 201 -11.31 19.57 -3.17
C GLN A 201 -11.29 18.45 -2.11
N ASP A 202 -11.38 18.77 -0.82
CA ASP A 202 -11.54 17.79 0.27
C ASP A 202 -12.99 17.24 0.37
N LEU A 203 -13.54 16.59 -0.69
CA LEU A 203 -15.01 16.59 -0.81
C LEU A 203 -15.80 15.40 -1.38
N GLU A 204 -16.68 14.87 -0.52
CA GLU A 204 -18.01 14.35 -0.82
C GLU A 204 -19.11 15.40 -0.49
N ASN A 205 -19.89 15.99 -1.39
CA ASN A 205 -20.01 15.93 -2.85
C ASN A 205 -20.60 17.26 -3.39
N CYS A 206 -20.47 17.58 -4.68
CA CYS A 206 -20.74 18.95 -5.21
C CYS A 206 -21.29 19.05 -6.66
N SER A 207 -20.68 19.90 -7.52
CA SER A 207 -21.15 20.29 -8.85
C SER A 207 -20.08 21.05 -9.64
N GLU A 208 -20.05 20.90 -10.97
CA GLU A 208 -19.62 21.91 -11.98
C GLU A 208 -18.74 23.04 -11.42
N CYS A 209 -17.46 22.73 -11.17
CA CYS A 209 -16.53 23.51 -10.32
C CYS A 209 -15.27 23.92 -11.09
N TYR A 210 -14.86 25.18 -11.02
CA TYR A 210 -13.51 25.57 -11.48
C TYR A 210 -12.71 26.36 -10.44
N PHE A 211 -11.44 26.00 -10.30
CA PHE A 211 -10.39 26.45 -9.35
C PHE A 211 -10.84 26.36 -7.88
N SER A 212 -10.53 25.27 -7.16
CA SER A 212 -11.35 24.81 -6.02
C SER A 212 -10.72 24.80 -4.60
N SER A 213 -11.19 23.94 -3.68
CA SER A 213 -11.97 24.34 -2.48
C SER A 213 -12.03 23.28 -1.32
N ASN A 214 -13.09 23.27 -0.47
CA ASN A 214 -13.44 22.20 0.51
C ASN A 214 -15.01 21.96 0.72
N LEU A 215 -15.89 21.94 -0.31
CA LEU A 215 -17.27 22.54 -0.25
C LEU A 215 -18.57 21.70 -0.46
N ILE A 216 -19.14 21.09 0.59
CA ILE A 216 -20.27 20.13 0.48
C ILE A 216 -21.58 20.79 0.01
N GLY A 217 -22.22 20.22 -1.02
CA GLY A 217 -23.63 20.47 -1.35
C GLY A 217 -23.93 21.77 -2.10
N CYS A 218 -22.93 22.40 -2.72
CA CYS A 218 -23.11 23.58 -3.57
C CYS A 218 -23.60 23.20 -4.99
N LYS A 219 -24.18 24.16 -5.74
CA LYS A 219 -24.50 24.01 -7.18
C LYS A 219 -24.08 25.21 -8.06
N TYR A 220 -23.31 24.90 -9.10
CA TYR A 220 -22.61 25.77 -10.07
C TYR A 220 -21.54 26.67 -9.42
N CYS A 221 -20.25 26.49 -9.76
CA CYS A 221 -19.12 26.97 -8.94
C CYS A 221 -17.88 27.45 -9.73
N PHE A 222 -17.19 28.45 -9.18
CA PHE A 222 -16.12 29.24 -9.82
C PHE A 222 -15.17 29.83 -8.78
N GLY A 223 -13.85 29.83 -9.04
CA GLY A 223 -12.84 30.62 -8.30
C GLY A 223 -12.97 30.49 -6.78
N CYS A 224 -13.06 29.26 -6.27
CA CYS A 224 -13.68 28.93 -4.99
C CYS A 224 -12.72 28.65 -3.83
N ASP A 225 -13.15 29.04 -2.63
CA ASP A 225 -12.85 28.36 -1.37
C ASP A 225 -14.02 28.52 -0.35
N GLY A 226 -13.89 28.04 0.89
CA GLY A 226 -14.77 28.38 2.04
C GLY A 226 -16.19 27.78 2.18
N LEU A 227 -17.06 27.82 1.15
CA LEU A 227 -18.54 27.70 1.27
C LEU A 227 -19.18 26.29 1.24
N GLN A 228 -20.05 25.91 2.19
CA GLN A 228 -20.92 24.72 2.05
C GLN A 228 -22.42 25.10 1.88
N GLN A 229 -23.17 24.31 1.08
CA GLN A 229 -24.57 24.52 0.65
C GLN A 229 -24.87 25.92 0.08
N LYS A 230 -24.18 26.33 -0.99
CA LYS A 230 -24.37 27.63 -1.69
C LYS A 230 -24.62 27.48 -3.20
N GLN A 231 -25.12 28.56 -3.81
CA GLN A 231 -25.35 28.71 -5.26
C GLN A 231 -25.19 30.19 -5.66
N TYR A 232 -24.66 30.46 -6.86
CA TYR A 232 -24.42 31.81 -7.41
C TYR A 232 -23.39 32.66 -6.62
N TYR A 233 -22.16 32.16 -6.47
CA TYR A 233 -21.06 32.83 -5.75
C TYR A 233 -19.79 32.95 -6.59
N LEU A 234 -19.32 34.18 -6.84
CA LEU A 234 -18.03 34.44 -7.49
C LEU A 234 -16.98 34.76 -6.41
N PHE A 235 -15.81 34.11 -6.44
CA PHE A 235 -14.70 34.42 -5.51
C PHE A 235 -15.10 34.49 -4.04
N ASN A 236 -15.83 33.47 -3.56
CA ASN A 236 -16.34 33.38 -2.17
C ASN A 236 -17.42 34.45 -1.79
N GLU A 237 -17.83 35.33 -2.72
CA GLU A 237 -18.87 36.34 -2.52
C GLU A 237 -20.20 36.01 -3.22
N ALA A 238 -21.33 36.36 -2.60
CA ALA A 238 -22.67 36.08 -3.11
C ALA A 238 -23.10 37.10 -4.19
N VAL A 239 -23.32 36.65 -5.43
CA VAL A 239 -23.66 37.56 -6.55
C VAL A 239 -25.10 37.44 -7.06
N GLY A 240 -25.75 36.31 -6.82
CA GLY A 240 -27.12 36.06 -7.29
C GLY A 240 -27.22 35.66 -8.76
N LYS A 241 -28.40 35.16 -9.15
CA LYS A 241 -28.58 34.40 -10.40
C LYS A 241 -28.23 35.19 -11.67
N GLU A 242 -28.76 36.40 -11.84
CA GLU A 242 -28.63 37.17 -13.08
C GLU A 242 -27.15 37.53 -13.37
N LYS A 243 -26.44 38.05 -12.36
CA LYS A 243 -25.00 38.34 -12.45
C LYS A 243 -24.14 37.11 -12.68
N TRP A 244 -24.55 35.97 -12.13
CA TRP A 244 -23.87 34.70 -12.36
C TRP A 244 -24.01 34.24 -13.81
N GLU A 245 -25.22 34.28 -14.38
CA GLU A 245 -25.46 33.92 -15.78
C GLU A 245 -24.78 34.90 -16.75
N GLU A 246 -24.76 36.20 -16.45
CA GLU A 246 -24.00 37.22 -17.19
C GLU A 246 -22.49 36.96 -17.16
N PHE A 247 -21.93 36.67 -15.98
CA PHE A 247 -20.51 36.35 -15.83
C PHE A 247 -20.13 35.07 -16.60
N MET A 248 -20.91 33.99 -16.44
CA MET A 248 -20.63 32.71 -17.11
C MET A 248 -20.82 32.78 -18.63
N GLY A 249 -21.63 33.70 -19.16
CA GLY A 249 -21.70 33.99 -20.61
C GLY A 249 -20.52 34.83 -21.14
N SER A 250 -19.84 35.59 -20.27
CA SER A 250 -18.78 36.54 -20.65
C SER A 250 -17.35 36.08 -20.30
N VAL A 251 -17.19 35.07 -19.44
CA VAL A 251 -15.91 34.47 -19.04
C VAL A 251 -15.03 34.04 -20.22
N ARG A 252 -13.70 34.12 -20.07
CA ARG A 252 -12.72 33.71 -21.08
C ARG A 252 -11.58 32.91 -20.44
N TYR A 253 -11.12 31.88 -21.14
CA TYR A 253 -10.11 30.93 -20.65
C TYR A 253 -8.78 31.03 -21.44
N SER A 254 -8.33 32.24 -21.79
CA SER A 254 -6.97 32.41 -22.30
C SER A 254 -5.95 32.22 -21.16
N PRO A 255 -4.70 31.79 -21.42
CA PRO A 255 -3.72 31.55 -20.35
C PRO A 255 -3.47 32.77 -19.45
N MET A 256 -3.48 33.98 -20.03
CA MET A 256 -3.39 35.24 -19.30
C MET A 256 -4.60 35.47 -18.37
N GLN A 257 -5.80 35.10 -18.82
CA GLN A 257 -7.03 35.29 -18.05
C GLN A 257 -7.15 34.27 -16.90
N VAL A 258 -6.73 33.03 -17.14
CA VAL A 258 -6.65 31.97 -16.12
C VAL A 258 -5.65 32.32 -15.01
N GLU A 259 -4.47 32.84 -15.36
CA GLU A 259 -3.48 33.29 -14.36
C GLU A 259 -3.98 34.48 -13.52
N GLN A 260 -4.80 35.38 -14.08
CA GLN A 260 -5.45 36.44 -13.31
C GLN A 260 -6.44 35.86 -12.29
N TYR A 261 -7.31 34.93 -12.71
CA TYR A 261 -8.25 34.27 -11.79
C TYR A 261 -7.52 33.46 -10.70
N ARG A 262 -6.40 32.81 -11.03
CA ARG A 262 -5.58 32.07 -10.06
C ARG A 262 -5.00 32.96 -8.98
N ARG A 263 -4.47 34.14 -9.32
CA ARG A 263 -3.95 35.12 -8.34
C ARG A 263 -5.03 35.63 -7.41
N GLN A 264 -6.19 35.98 -7.97
CA GLN A 264 -7.34 36.43 -7.19
C GLN A 264 -7.82 35.36 -6.19
N LEU A 265 -7.80 34.07 -6.57
CA LEU A 265 -8.09 32.97 -5.67
C LEU A 265 -7.05 32.80 -4.55
N GLU A 266 -5.76 32.85 -4.83
CA GLU A 266 -4.71 32.73 -3.80
C GLU A 266 -4.81 33.83 -2.73
N GLU A 267 -5.16 35.06 -3.13
CA GLU A 267 -5.41 36.15 -2.19
C GLU A 267 -6.59 35.90 -1.23
N ILE A 268 -7.53 35.02 -1.56
CA ILE A 268 -8.68 34.65 -0.72
C ILE A 268 -8.33 33.41 0.11
N ARG A 269 -7.70 32.40 -0.50
CA ARG A 269 -7.19 31.19 0.17
C ARG A 269 -6.31 31.50 1.39
N LEU A 270 -5.47 32.53 1.31
CA LEU A 270 -4.62 33.01 2.42
C LEU A 270 -5.39 33.65 3.58
N LYS A 271 -6.67 33.98 3.40
CA LYS A 271 -7.55 34.62 4.40
C LYS A 271 -8.58 33.64 4.99
N THR A 272 -8.83 32.51 4.34
CA THR A 272 -9.85 31.53 4.75
C THR A 272 -9.32 30.53 5.80
N PRO A 273 -9.99 30.37 6.95
CA PRO A 273 -9.60 29.39 7.98
C PRO A 273 -9.59 27.95 7.45
N LYS A 274 -8.56 27.19 7.82
CA LYS A 274 -8.44 25.75 7.51
C LYS A 274 -8.85 24.89 8.70
N ARG A 275 -9.42 23.71 8.39
CA ARG A 275 -9.87 22.72 9.39
C ARG A 275 -8.68 21.93 9.92
N PHE A 276 -8.63 21.68 11.22
CA PHE A 276 -7.54 20.93 11.86
C PHE A 276 -7.55 19.43 11.55
N ALA A 277 -8.73 18.78 11.53
CA ALA A 277 -8.88 17.37 11.16
C ALA A 277 -10.32 17.00 10.72
N LYS A 278 -10.44 16.05 9.79
CA LYS A 278 -11.66 15.36 9.33
C LYS A 278 -11.85 14.07 10.15
N ILE A 279 -12.68 14.15 11.18
CA ILE A 279 -13.03 13.03 12.08
C ILE A 279 -14.55 12.88 12.12
N TYR A 280 -15.08 11.68 11.87
CA TYR A 280 -16.52 11.41 11.80
C TYR A 280 -16.90 10.09 12.48
N LYS A 281 -17.81 10.15 13.46
CA LYS A 281 -18.29 8.99 14.26
C LYS A 281 -17.15 8.12 14.81
N CYS A 282 -16.09 8.75 15.32
CA CYS A 282 -14.94 8.07 15.92
C CYS A 282 -14.95 8.17 17.45
N GLU A 283 -14.51 7.11 18.14
CA GLU A 283 -14.40 7.06 19.60
C GLU A 283 -12.96 6.70 20.02
N ASN A 284 -12.33 7.51 20.88
CA ASN A 284 -10.95 7.34 21.37
C ASN A 284 -9.90 7.11 20.25
N CYS A 285 -9.89 7.96 19.22
CA CYS A 285 -8.97 7.88 18.08
C CYS A 285 -8.15 9.19 17.94
N GLN A 286 -6.96 9.09 17.36
CA GLN A 286 -6.08 10.22 17.04
C GLN A 286 -5.54 10.07 15.60
N GLY A 287 -5.61 11.15 14.81
CA GLY A 287 -5.26 11.18 13.38
C GLY A 287 -6.13 12.16 12.60
N ASP A 288 -6.02 12.12 11.27
CA ASP A 288 -6.86 12.84 10.32
C ASP A 288 -7.53 11.85 9.35
N HIS A 289 -8.56 12.30 8.61
CA HIS A 289 -9.35 11.49 7.67
C HIS A 289 -9.93 10.19 8.27
N LEU A 290 -10.43 10.28 9.51
CA LEU A 290 -10.98 9.16 10.28
C LEU A 290 -12.50 9.07 10.17
N ILE A 291 -13.01 7.89 9.82
CA ILE A 291 -14.45 7.62 9.65
C ILE A 291 -14.82 6.30 10.35
N HIS A 292 -15.85 6.31 11.20
CA HIS A 292 -16.44 5.12 11.85
C HIS A 292 -15.49 4.31 12.79
N CYS A 293 -14.38 4.88 13.26
CA CYS A 293 -13.36 4.19 14.07
C CYS A 293 -13.72 4.04 15.57
N LYS A 294 -13.21 3.01 16.27
CA LYS A 294 -13.30 2.88 17.73
C LYS A 294 -12.02 2.31 18.33
N ASN A 295 -11.44 3.01 19.30
CA ASN A 295 -10.21 2.67 20.06
C ASN A 295 -8.92 2.48 19.22
N THR A 296 -8.79 3.20 18.10
CA THR A 296 -7.61 3.13 17.21
C THR A 296 -6.44 4.01 17.71
N LYS A 297 -5.23 3.44 17.78
CA LYS A 297 -4.03 4.12 18.32
C LYS A 297 -3.05 4.54 17.20
N PHE A 298 -3.53 5.46 16.36
CA PHE A 298 -2.98 5.95 15.08
C PHE A 298 -3.20 5.03 13.86
N SER A 299 -3.87 5.57 12.84
CA SER A 299 -4.08 4.96 11.51
C SER A 299 -4.11 6.05 10.44
N PHE A 300 -3.79 5.69 9.19
CA PHE A 300 -3.57 6.61 8.08
C PHE A 300 -4.38 6.18 6.85
N ASN A 301 -5.64 6.61 6.80
CA ASN A 301 -6.68 6.29 5.80
C ASN A 301 -7.15 4.83 5.78
N SER A 302 -8.38 4.60 6.28
CA SER A 302 -8.90 3.25 6.58
C SER A 302 -10.42 3.14 6.42
N ILE A 303 -10.90 2.01 5.90
CA ILE A 303 -12.31 1.61 5.86
C ILE A 303 -12.39 0.09 6.12
N ASN A 304 -13.40 -0.45 6.80
CA ASN A 304 -13.66 -0.14 8.21
C ASN A 304 -12.88 -1.19 9.06
N GLN A 305 -12.87 -1.03 10.38
CA GLN A 305 -12.05 -1.88 11.25
C GLN A 305 -12.63 -2.09 12.65
N GLN A 306 -12.14 -3.11 13.34
CA GLN A 306 -12.18 -3.25 14.81
C GLN A 306 -10.79 -3.62 15.34
N ASP A 307 -10.45 -3.14 16.53
CA ASP A 307 -9.25 -3.40 17.35
C ASP A 307 -7.84 -3.29 16.69
N CYS A 308 -7.76 -2.73 15.48
CA CYS A 308 -6.50 -2.47 14.75
C CYS A 308 -5.69 -1.29 15.32
N ARG A 309 -4.37 -1.31 15.14
CA ARG A 309 -3.46 -0.20 15.48
C ARG A 309 -2.34 -0.05 14.45
N TYR A 310 -1.72 1.14 14.41
CA TYR A 310 -0.49 1.45 13.66
C TYR A 310 -0.56 1.19 12.13
N CYS A 311 -1.76 1.05 11.55
CA CYS A 311 -1.98 0.70 10.15
C CYS A 311 -1.95 1.91 9.21
N PHE A 312 -1.31 1.74 8.05
CA PHE A 312 -1.26 2.74 6.98
C PHE A 312 -1.98 2.17 5.75
N GLU A 313 -2.96 2.89 5.20
CA GLU A 313 -3.70 2.57 3.95
C GLU A 313 -4.43 1.20 3.92
N ILE A 314 -5.74 1.16 4.24
CA ILE A 314 -6.57 -0.07 4.18
C ILE A 314 -7.98 0.20 3.64
N GLN A 315 -8.43 -0.52 2.60
CA GLN A 315 -9.78 -0.39 2.02
C GLN A 315 -10.29 -1.72 1.41
N SER A 316 -11.06 -2.61 2.04
CA SER A 316 -11.71 -2.74 3.36
C SER A 316 -12.19 -4.20 3.51
N ASP A 317 -12.50 -4.79 4.67
CA ASP A 317 -12.43 -4.41 6.09
C ASP A 317 -11.16 -5.00 6.74
N ALA A 318 -10.91 -4.79 8.05
CA ALA A 318 -9.91 -5.59 8.80
C ALA A 318 -10.22 -5.75 10.30
N LYS A 319 -9.98 -6.95 10.88
CA LYS A 319 -10.20 -7.29 12.31
C LYS A 319 -9.27 -8.41 12.85
N ASP A 320 -8.06 -8.17 13.33
CA ASP A 320 -7.46 -6.92 13.79
C ASP A 320 -6.01 -6.88 13.29
N ALA A 321 -5.49 -5.72 12.87
CA ALA A 321 -4.22 -5.60 12.15
C ALA A 321 -3.23 -4.61 12.81
N TYR A 322 -1.94 -4.96 12.68
CA TYR A 322 -0.76 -4.43 13.39
C TYR A 322 0.51 -4.39 12.50
N ASP A 323 0.36 -4.49 11.18
CA ASP A 323 0.53 -3.34 10.29
C ASP A 323 0.36 -3.82 8.82
N PHE A 324 0.00 -2.88 7.95
CA PHE A 324 -0.23 -3.05 6.50
C PHE A 324 0.23 -1.77 5.79
N SER A 325 0.70 -1.80 4.54
CA SER A 325 1.32 -0.62 3.89
C SER A 325 1.53 -0.74 2.36
N THR A 326 0.77 -1.45 1.52
CA THR A 326 -0.70 -1.49 1.29
C THR A 326 -1.06 -2.96 0.90
N PHE A 327 -1.95 -3.43 0.01
CA PHE A 327 -3.30 -3.08 -0.51
C PHE A 327 -4.14 -4.39 -0.63
N GLY A 328 -5.49 -4.36 -0.54
CA GLY A 328 -6.34 -5.56 -0.60
C GLY A 328 -7.81 -5.38 -0.16
N LEU A 329 -8.57 -6.49 -0.02
CA LEU A 329 -9.99 -6.53 0.43
C LEU A 329 -10.22 -7.66 1.47
N ALA A 330 -11.23 -7.46 2.34
CA ALA A 330 -11.79 -8.38 3.34
C ALA A 330 -10.74 -9.15 4.16
N THR A 331 -9.92 -8.40 4.90
CA THR A 331 -8.75 -8.84 5.67
C THR A 331 -9.06 -9.25 7.12
N SER A 332 -8.18 -10.06 7.75
CA SER A 332 -7.95 -10.15 9.22
C SER A 332 -6.75 -11.09 9.51
N LEU A 333 -6.37 -11.42 10.75
CA LEU A 333 -5.42 -10.61 11.55
C LEU A 333 -4.00 -10.60 10.95
N VAL A 334 -3.38 -9.42 10.75
CA VAL A 334 -2.07 -9.29 10.06
C VAL A 334 -1.12 -8.41 10.88
N TYR A 335 0.14 -8.81 11.06
CA TYR A 335 1.15 -8.10 11.88
C TYR A 335 2.42 -7.83 11.06
N GLU A 336 2.39 -6.80 10.21
CA GLU A 336 3.41 -6.45 9.20
C GLU A 336 3.32 -7.23 7.86
N CYS A 337 2.78 -6.55 6.85
CA CYS A 337 2.67 -6.99 5.45
C CYS A 337 2.69 -5.78 4.48
N ASN A 338 3.16 -5.98 3.25
CA ASN A 338 3.01 -5.10 2.09
C ASN A 338 3.40 -5.91 0.83
N SER A 339 2.54 -6.37 -0.09
CA SER A 339 1.09 -6.16 -0.34
C SER A 339 0.27 -7.47 -0.42
N CYS A 340 -1.05 -7.49 -0.09
CA CYS A 340 -1.90 -8.69 -0.31
C CYS A 340 -3.45 -8.51 -0.38
N GLY A 341 -4.09 -9.22 -1.31
CA GLY A 341 -5.56 -9.37 -1.41
C GLY A 341 -5.97 -10.55 -2.30
N TYR A 342 -7.23 -10.70 -2.71
CA TYR A 342 -8.45 -10.26 -2.04
C TYR A 342 -8.98 -11.40 -1.13
N ASN A 343 -9.72 -11.05 -0.07
CA ASN A 343 -10.37 -11.95 0.91
C ASN A 343 -9.40 -12.75 1.80
N SER A 344 -8.47 -12.06 2.47
CA SER A 344 -7.35 -12.63 3.25
C SER A 344 -7.64 -12.88 4.74
N TYR A 345 -7.06 -13.94 5.34
CA TYR A 345 -7.08 -14.14 6.81
C TYR A 345 -5.75 -14.76 7.32
N ASN A 346 -5.14 -14.11 8.31
CA ASN A 346 -3.91 -14.46 9.05
C ASN A 346 -2.61 -14.60 8.22
N LEU A 347 -1.83 -13.51 8.15
CA LEU A 347 -0.54 -13.43 7.44
C LEU A 347 0.55 -12.79 8.32
N LEU A 348 1.70 -13.47 8.46
CA LEU A 348 2.70 -13.26 9.50
C LEU A 348 4.12 -13.75 9.05
N PHE A 349 4.89 -13.13 8.15
CA PHE A 349 4.99 -11.74 7.71
C PHE A 349 5.36 -11.74 6.20
N SER A 350 4.94 -10.76 5.39
CA SER A 350 4.82 -10.99 3.93
C SER A 350 4.98 -9.80 2.99
N ASN A 351 5.36 -10.12 1.74
CA ASN A 351 5.55 -9.22 0.57
C ASN A 351 5.41 -10.00 -0.76
N ASP A 352 5.18 -9.36 -1.91
CA ASP A 352 3.83 -9.11 -2.41
C ASP A 352 3.12 -10.44 -2.76
N THR A 353 1.92 -10.74 -2.20
CA THR A 353 1.25 -12.07 -2.33
C THR A 353 -0.27 -12.05 -2.52
N TRP A 354 -0.78 -12.77 -3.53
CA TRP A 354 -2.20 -12.84 -3.90
C TRP A 354 -2.52 -14.24 -4.47
N SER A 355 -3.69 -14.87 -4.33
CA SER A 355 -4.76 -14.75 -3.33
C SER A 355 -5.05 -16.14 -2.72
N ASN A 356 -5.87 -16.25 -1.67
CA ASN A 356 -6.16 -17.49 -0.92
C ASN A 356 -4.99 -18.15 -0.15
N MET A 357 -3.98 -17.37 0.30
CA MET A 357 -2.97 -17.89 1.24
C MET A 357 -3.56 -18.21 2.62
N ARG A 358 -3.02 -19.26 3.28
CA ARG A 358 -3.40 -19.70 4.64
C ARG A 358 -2.20 -20.32 5.39
N ASP A 359 -2.19 -20.20 6.71
CA ASP A 359 -1.26 -20.89 7.61
C ASP A 359 0.22 -20.77 7.20
N SER A 360 0.62 -19.57 6.76
CA SER A 360 1.91 -19.34 6.11
C SER A 360 2.68 -18.15 6.68
N PHE A 361 4.01 -18.30 6.77
CA PHE A 361 4.92 -17.43 7.53
C PHE A 361 6.15 -17.07 6.70
N TYR A 362 6.67 -15.85 6.86
CA TYR A 362 7.85 -15.33 6.14
C TYR A 362 7.83 -15.62 4.62
N CYS A 363 6.92 -15.01 3.86
CA CYS A 363 6.69 -15.32 2.45
C CYS A 363 6.94 -14.13 1.52
N ASP A 364 7.65 -14.37 0.40
CA ASP A 364 7.87 -13.43 -0.72
C ASP A 364 7.28 -14.01 -2.03
N ASN A 365 6.49 -13.24 -2.80
CA ASN A 365 5.98 -13.63 -4.13
C ASN A 365 5.23 -14.99 -4.19
N VAL A 366 4.66 -15.45 -3.08
CA VAL A 366 3.90 -16.71 -2.99
C VAL A 366 2.46 -16.52 -3.49
N GLN A 367 1.96 -17.45 -4.30
CA GLN A 367 0.59 -17.37 -4.83
C GLN A 367 -0.22 -18.66 -4.60
N SER A 368 -1.48 -18.49 -4.17
CA SER A 368 -2.48 -19.55 -3.94
C SER A 368 -1.94 -20.85 -3.34
N SER A 369 -1.16 -20.72 -2.26
CA SER A 369 -0.48 -21.79 -1.53
C SER A 369 -0.79 -21.74 -0.03
N LYS A 370 -0.62 -22.84 0.70
CA LYS A 370 -0.97 -22.96 2.13
C LYS A 370 0.07 -23.75 2.92
N SER A 371 0.13 -23.59 4.24
CA SER A 371 1.07 -24.33 5.10
C SER A 371 2.53 -24.19 4.61
N CYS A 372 3.03 -22.95 4.58
CA CYS A 372 4.36 -22.63 4.04
C CYS A 372 5.18 -21.77 5.02
N PHE A 373 6.51 -21.93 5.02
CA PHE A 373 7.41 -21.22 5.95
C PHE A 373 8.69 -20.77 5.24
N GLY A 374 8.98 -19.47 5.18
CA GLY A 374 10.23 -18.97 4.59
C GLY A 374 10.37 -19.19 3.09
N CYS A 375 9.28 -19.34 2.33
CA CYS A 375 9.32 -19.62 0.90
C CYS A 375 9.19 -18.37 0.03
N VAL A 376 9.80 -18.42 -1.15
CA VAL A 376 9.96 -17.30 -2.08
C VAL A 376 9.53 -17.74 -3.49
N GLY A 377 8.41 -17.24 -4.02
CA GLY A 377 8.01 -17.47 -5.42
C GLY A 377 7.30 -18.81 -5.74
N ILE A 378 6.93 -19.64 -4.74
CA ILE A 378 6.15 -20.87 -5.00
C ILE A 378 4.68 -20.57 -5.31
N ARG A 379 4.08 -21.38 -6.20
CA ARG A 379 2.71 -21.23 -6.69
C ARG A 379 1.96 -22.56 -6.65
N HIS A 380 0.72 -22.55 -6.15
CA HIS A 380 -0.15 -23.72 -6.00
C HIS A 380 0.47 -24.91 -5.23
N GLN A 381 1.16 -24.65 -4.11
CA GLN A 381 1.80 -25.68 -3.28
C GLN A 381 1.28 -25.74 -1.83
N GLU A 382 1.71 -26.79 -1.12
CA GLU A 382 1.55 -26.92 0.32
C GLU A 382 2.73 -27.67 0.97
N PHE A 383 2.91 -27.48 2.27
CA PHE A 383 3.97 -28.09 3.10
C PHE A 383 5.38 -27.79 2.55
N CYS A 384 5.65 -26.51 2.32
CA CYS A 384 6.91 -26.04 1.74
C CYS A 384 7.71 -25.15 2.70
N ILE A 385 9.03 -25.36 2.75
CA ILE A 385 9.98 -24.56 3.53
C ILE A 385 11.13 -24.17 2.60
N LEU A 386 11.46 -22.89 2.50
CA LEU A 386 12.54 -22.38 1.61
C LEU A 386 12.51 -23.02 0.20
N ASN A 387 11.34 -22.96 -0.45
CA ASN A 387 11.00 -23.58 -1.75
C ASN A 387 11.09 -25.11 -1.84
N LYS A 388 11.55 -25.82 -0.81
CA LYS A 388 11.58 -27.28 -0.78
C LYS A 388 10.26 -27.84 -0.22
N LYS A 389 9.76 -28.93 -0.78
CA LYS A 389 8.50 -29.58 -0.38
C LYS A 389 8.73 -30.79 0.52
N TYR A 390 7.87 -30.97 1.53
CA TYR A 390 7.96 -31.98 2.58
C TYR A 390 6.65 -32.76 2.75
N SER A 391 6.66 -33.85 3.52
CA SER A 391 5.41 -34.40 4.09
C SER A 391 4.83 -33.44 5.14
N LYS A 392 3.55 -33.59 5.48
CA LYS A 392 2.91 -32.77 6.53
C LYS A 392 3.63 -32.92 7.88
N GLU A 393 3.99 -34.14 8.24
CA GLU A 393 4.63 -34.50 9.49
C GLU A 393 6.05 -33.92 9.56
N GLN A 394 6.80 -34.07 8.47
CA GLN A 394 8.12 -33.46 8.30
C GLN A 394 8.05 -31.94 8.38
N TYR A 395 7.04 -31.32 7.77
CA TYR A 395 6.81 -29.88 7.81
C TYR A 395 6.51 -29.39 9.23
N GLU A 396 5.57 -30.00 9.95
CA GLU A 396 5.22 -29.60 11.32
C GLU A 396 6.40 -29.78 12.29
N GLU A 397 7.18 -30.86 12.16
CA GLU A 397 8.39 -31.07 12.96
C GLU A 397 9.53 -30.11 12.62
N LEU A 398 9.76 -29.81 11.34
CA LEU A 398 10.87 -28.96 10.91
C LEU A 398 10.58 -27.49 11.19
N VAL A 399 9.36 -27.02 10.95
CA VAL A 399 8.94 -25.65 11.34
C VAL A 399 9.04 -25.46 12.85
N ALA A 400 8.62 -26.43 13.66
CA ALA A 400 8.80 -26.37 15.12
C ALA A 400 10.27 -26.11 15.52
N LYS A 401 11.22 -26.86 14.94
CA LYS A 401 12.66 -26.72 15.19
C LYS A 401 13.21 -25.38 14.67
N ILE A 402 12.77 -24.92 13.50
CA ILE A 402 13.17 -23.61 12.93
C ILE A 402 12.67 -22.46 13.82
N ILE A 403 11.46 -22.53 14.38
CA ILE A 403 10.97 -21.51 15.30
C ILE A 403 11.79 -21.47 16.60
N GLU A 404 12.16 -22.62 17.16
CA GLU A 404 13.03 -22.67 18.35
C GLU A 404 14.42 -22.05 18.08
N HIS A 405 14.96 -22.29 16.87
CA HIS A 405 16.20 -21.65 16.41
C HIS A 405 16.04 -20.13 16.24
N MET A 406 14.98 -19.67 15.57
CA MET A 406 14.67 -18.24 15.40
C MET A 406 14.39 -17.53 16.74
N GLN A 407 13.91 -18.24 17.75
CA GLN A 407 13.78 -17.72 19.12
C GLN A 407 15.14 -17.55 19.81
N ALA A 408 16.11 -18.43 19.54
CA ALA A 408 17.47 -18.33 20.06
C ALA A 408 18.31 -17.25 19.35
N THR A 409 18.12 -17.04 18.03
CA THR A 409 18.78 -15.97 17.27
C THR A 409 18.13 -14.59 17.44
N GLY A 410 16.88 -14.55 17.95
CA GLY A 410 16.12 -13.30 18.12
C GLY A 410 15.45 -12.79 16.84
N GLU A 411 15.28 -13.66 15.85
CA GLU A 411 14.62 -13.40 14.56
C GLU A 411 13.11 -13.68 14.59
N TRP A 412 12.65 -14.55 15.50
CA TRP A 412 11.24 -14.93 15.59
C TRP A 412 10.36 -13.75 16.01
N GLY A 413 9.42 -13.36 15.15
CA GLY A 413 8.49 -12.26 15.41
C GLY A 413 8.88 -10.91 14.80
N GLU A 414 9.96 -10.85 14.01
CA GLU A 414 10.38 -9.67 13.27
C GLU A 414 10.01 -9.74 11.78
N TYR A 415 9.71 -8.60 11.15
CA TYR A 415 9.58 -8.50 9.69
C TYR A 415 10.96 -8.47 9.01
N PHE A 416 11.00 -8.78 7.72
CA PHE A 416 12.23 -8.88 6.92
C PHE A 416 13.17 -7.66 7.08
N PRO A 417 14.49 -7.88 7.26
CA PRO A 417 15.48 -6.80 7.28
C PRO A 417 15.48 -5.95 6.00
N MET A 418 15.73 -4.64 6.13
CA MET A 418 15.90 -3.75 4.97
C MET A 418 17.08 -4.18 4.08
N SER A 419 18.12 -4.79 4.67
CA SER A 419 19.35 -5.23 4.01
C SER A 419 19.19 -6.43 3.06
N ILE A 420 18.01 -7.05 2.99
CA ILE A 420 17.72 -8.14 2.04
C ILE A 420 16.55 -7.80 1.10
N SER A 421 16.13 -6.53 1.04
CA SER A 421 15.16 -6.05 0.06
C SER A 421 15.71 -6.15 -1.37
N PRO A 422 14.88 -6.46 -2.39
CA PRO A 422 15.27 -6.42 -3.80
C PRO A 422 15.39 -4.99 -4.38
N PHE A 423 15.24 -3.94 -3.56
CA PHE A 423 15.30 -2.53 -3.95
C PHE A 423 16.34 -1.75 -3.11
N ALA A 424 17.04 -0.80 -3.71
CA ALA A 424 17.87 0.16 -2.97
C ALA A 424 16.99 1.19 -2.24
N TYR A 425 17.43 1.67 -1.07
CA TYR A 425 16.63 2.54 -0.20
C TYR A 425 16.07 3.77 -0.93
N ASN A 426 16.92 4.44 -1.71
CA ASN A 426 16.62 5.62 -2.52
C ASN A 426 15.69 5.35 -3.73
N GLU A 427 15.27 4.11 -3.94
CA GLU A 427 14.36 3.68 -5.02
C GLU A 427 13.00 3.23 -4.48
N THR A 428 12.73 3.47 -3.20
CA THR A 428 11.54 2.99 -2.50
C THR A 428 10.77 4.12 -1.84
N LEU A 429 9.50 3.86 -1.53
CA LEU A 429 8.65 4.74 -0.70
C LEU A 429 9.30 5.15 0.64
N ALA A 430 10.31 4.42 1.11
CA ALA A 430 11.06 4.78 2.30
C ALA A 430 11.81 6.12 2.13
N GLN A 431 12.36 6.43 0.95
CA GLN A 431 13.03 7.70 0.72
C GLN A 431 12.04 8.88 0.66
N ASP A 432 10.82 8.67 0.16
CA ASP A 432 9.80 9.72 0.11
C ASP A 432 9.24 10.06 1.50
N ASN A 433 9.04 9.05 2.35
CA ASN A 433 8.44 9.19 3.68
C ASN A 433 9.47 9.40 4.81
N PHE A 434 10.70 8.95 4.59
CA PHE A 434 11.82 8.98 5.53
C PHE A 434 13.14 9.31 4.79
N PRO A 435 13.24 10.49 4.15
CA PRO A 435 14.41 10.83 3.34
C PRO A 435 15.71 10.77 4.16
N LEU A 436 16.66 9.98 3.66
CA LEU A 436 18.04 9.92 4.15
C LEU A 436 18.97 10.68 3.19
N THR A 437 20.14 11.09 3.68
CA THR A 437 21.27 11.50 2.83
C THR A 437 21.93 10.28 2.16
N LYS A 438 23.11 10.44 1.55
CA LYS A 438 23.87 9.31 0.99
C LYS A 438 24.77 8.63 2.03
N GLU A 439 25.01 9.32 3.13
CA GLU A 439 25.89 8.95 4.23
C GLU A 439 25.14 8.26 5.40
N GLU A 440 23.80 8.24 5.35
CA GLU A 440 22.87 7.68 6.34
C GLU A 440 22.20 6.38 5.84
#